data_AF-A0A349HPM2-F1
#
_entry.id   AF-A0A349HPM2-F1
#
_cell.length_a   1.000
_cell.length_b   1.000
_cell.length_c   1.000
_cell.angle_alpha   90.00
_cell.angle_beta   90.00
_cell.angle_gamma   90.00
#
_symmetry.space_group_name_H-M   'P 1'
#
loop_
_entity.id
_entity.type
_entity.pdbx_description
1 polymer ?
#
loop_
_entity_poly.entity_id
_entity_poly.type
_entity_poly.pdbx_seq_one_letter_code
_entity_poly.pdbx_strand_id
1 'polypeptide(L)'
;FHKRTVFIILLVIILLIAGRFLLPFLGEALVAEDEPEKSDVIVVLMGGGLDRIFEAVDLYKDGYGEMILMVRNYQPGFDEAVAKGLAVLRESEIAKSAALQSGVPEEDILILPGDARSTRDEALAVKKYLQDHAKIDSLIIATSPT
;
A
#
# COMPACT_ATOMS: atom_id res chain seq x y z
N PHE A 1 -7.65 -19.03 -49.63
CA PHE A 1 -6.84 -19.07 -48.40
C PHE A 1 -6.21 -17.72 -48.06
N HIS A 2 -5.41 -17.10 -48.93
CA HIS A 2 -4.70 -15.83 -48.65
C HIS A 2 -5.57 -14.67 -48.11
N LYS A 3 -6.75 -14.41 -48.68
CA LYS A 3 -7.61 -13.29 -48.24
C LYS A 3 -8.14 -13.43 -46.80
N ARG A 4 -8.40 -14.66 -46.34
CA ARG A 4 -8.84 -14.94 -44.96
C ARG A 4 -7.70 -14.76 -43.97
N THR A 5 -6.50 -15.20 -44.33
CA THR A 5 -5.28 -15.03 -43.51
C THR A 5 -4.93 -13.55 -43.36
N VAL A 6 -4.96 -12.77 -44.46
CA VAL A 6 -4.72 -11.32 -44.42
C VAL A 6 -5.76 -10.60 -43.55
N PHE A 7 -7.03 -10.99 -43.64
CA PHE A 7 -8.09 -10.42 -42.80
C PHE A 7 -7.87 -10.71 -41.31
N ILE A 8 -7.48 -11.95 -40.95
CA ILE A 8 -7.18 -12.31 -39.57
C ILE A 8 -5.97 -11.52 -39.05
N ILE A 9 -4.92 -11.37 -39.86
CA ILE A 9 -3.73 -10.59 -39.48
C ILE A 9 -4.11 -9.12 -39.24
N LEU A 10 -4.91 -8.53 -40.12
CA LEU A 10 -5.42 -7.16 -39.96
C LEU A 10 -6.27 -7.01 -38.69
N LEU A 11 -7.15 -7.98 -38.41
CA LEU A 11 -7.97 -7.99 -37.20
C LEU A 11 -7.11 -8.03 -35.93
N VAL A 12 -6.09 -8.90 -35.91
CA VAL A 12 -5.15 -9.01 -34.78
C VAL A 12 -4.37 -7.71 -34.59
N ILE A 13 -3.88 -7.10 -35.67
CA ILE A 13 -3.18 -5.81 -35.60
C ILE A 13 -4.10 -4.71 -35.04
N ILE A 14 -5.35 -4.65 -35.50
CA ILE A 14 -6.33 -3.69 -35.00
C ILE A 14 -6.61 -3.92 -33.52
N LEU A 15 -6.75 -5.17 -33.07
CA LEU A 15 -6.96 -5.50 -31.65
C LEU A 15 -5.75 -5.14 -30.79
N LEU A 16 -4.52 -5.35 -31.29
CA LEU A 16 -3.30 -4.97 -30.57
C LEU A 16 -3.18 -3.45 -30.42
N ILE A 17 -3.49 -2.71 -31.49
CA ILE A 17 -3.52 -1.25 -31.46
C ILE A 17 -4.61 -0.75 -30.51
N ALA A 18 -5.83 -1.25 -30.65
CA ALA A 18 -6.96 -0.89 -29.79
C ALA A 18 -6.64 -1.20 -28.32
N GLY A 19 -6.08 -2.37 -28.01
CA GLY A 19 -5.64 -2.74 -26.67
C GLY A 19 -4.59 -1.76 -26.12
N ARG A 20 -3.57 -1.40 -26.91
CA ARG A 20 -2.52 -0.45 -26.50
C ARG A 20 -3.06 0.92 -26.08
N PHE A 21 -4.15 1.37 -26.70
CA PHE A 21 -4.76 2.68 -26.44
C PHE A 21 -5.92 2.64 -25.43
N LEU A 22 -6.69 1.56 -25.38
CA LEU A 22 -7.86 1.44 -24.49
C LEU A 22 -7.51 0.90 -23.10
N LEU A 23 -6.47 0.05 -22.97
CA LEU A 23 -6.08 -0.53 -21.68
C LEU A 23 -5.66 0.53 -20.63
N PRO A 24 -4.87 1.58 -20.98
CA PRO A 24 -4.52 2.62 -20.00
C PRO A 24 -5.74 3.40 -19.51
N PHE A 25 -6.68 3.71 -20.41
CA PHE A 25 -7.90 4.44 -20.06
C PHE A 25 -8.80 3.66 -19.08
N LEU A 26 -8.85 2.33 -19.22
CA LEU A 26 -9.53 1.46 -18.26
C LEU A 26 -8.80 1.39 -16.92
N GLY A 27 -7.47 1.54 -16.90
CA GLY A 27 -6.67 1.64 -15.68
C GLY A 27 -6.93 2.95 -14.93
N GLU A 28 -6.91 4.08 -15.64
CA GLU A 28 -7.23 5.41 -15.08
C GLU A 28 -8.68 5.47 -14.56
N ALA A 29 -9.64 4.84 -15.25
CA ALA A 29 -11.03 4.77 -14.79
C ALA A 29 -11.24 3.95 -13.50
N LEU A 30 -10.25 3.15 -13.08
CA LEU A 30 -10.26 2.44 -11.79
C LEU A 30 -9.62 3.26 -10.66
N VAL A 31 -8.90 4.34 -11.00
CA VAL A 31 -8.35 5.29 -10.04
C VAL A 31 -9.43 6.32 -9.74
N ALA A 32 -10.23 6.05 -8.72
CA ALA A 32 -11.07 7.06 -8.09
C ALA A 32 -10.19 7.85 -7.11
N GLU A 33 -9.68 9.01 -7.54
CA GLU A 33 -9.10 10.01 -6.64
C GLU A 33 -10.25 10.72 -5.91
N ASP A 34 -10.66 10.17 -4.78
CA ASP A 34 -11.43 10.94 -3.80
C ASP A 34 -10.44 11.83 -3.02
N GLU A 35 -10.76 13.12 -2.85
CA GLU A 35 -9.96 14.00 -1.99
C GLU A 35 -9.93 13.40 -0.57
N PRO A 36 -8.75 13.27 0.06
CA PRO A 36 -8.66 12.66 1.38
C PRO A 36 -9.47 13.49 2.39
N GLU A 37 -10.40 12.84 3.09
CA GLU A 37 -11.08 13.46 4.23
C GLU A 37 -10.26 13.27 5.50
N LYS A 38 -10.26 14.28 6.38
CA LYS A 38 -9.60 14.17 7.69
C LYS A 38 -10.12 12.96 8.44
N SER A 39 -9.20 12.15 8.95
CA SER A 39 -9.48 10.94 9.70
C SER A 39 -8.63 10.86 10.96
N ASP A 40 -8.94 9.90 11.82
CA ASP A 40 -8.21 9.71 13.08
C ASP A 40 -6.85 9.02 12.83
N VAL A 41 -6.80 8.07 11.90
CA VAL A 41 -5.60 7.26 11.61
C VAL A 41 -5.31 7.14 10.12
N ILE A 42 -4.03 7.17 9.76
CA ILE A 42 -3.52 6.85 8.43
C ILE A 42 -2.95 5.44 8.47
N VAL A 43 -3.55 4.52 7.74
CA VAL A 43 -3.13 3.12 7.64
C VAL A 43 -2.25 2.96 6.40
N VAL A 44 -1.04 2.46 6.59
CA VAL A 44 -0.13 2.15 5.49
C VAL A 44 -0.12 0.64 5.27
N LEU A 45 -0.51 0.21 4.07
CA LEU A 45 -0.44 -1.20 3.67
C LEU A 45 1.00 -1.53 3.26
N MET A 46 1.59 -2.52 3.91
CA MET A 46 2.99 -2.89 3.68
C MET A 46 3.15 -3.66 2.36
N GLY A 47 4.41 -3.77 1.93
CA GLY A 47 4.78 -4.31 0.63
C GLY A 47 4.83 -3.23 -0.46
N GLY A 48 5.77 -3.35 -1.40
CA GLY A 48 5.89 -2.41 -2.52
C GLY A 48 6.86 -1.24 -2.31
N GLY A 49 7.58 -1.18 -1.18
CA GLY A 49 8.65 -0.19 -0.95
C GLY A 49 8.25 0.98 -0.03
N LEU A 50 8.94 2.11 -0.17
CA LEU A 50 8.78 3.27 0.72
C LEU A 50 7.79 4.34 0.23
N ASP A 51 7.29 4.23 -1.00
CA ASP A 51 6.46 5.28 -1.60
C ASP A 51 5.20 5.55 -0.76
N ARG A 52 4.55 4.49 -0.27
CA ARG A 52 3.34 4.60 0.57
C ARG A 52 3.60 5.22 1.93
N ILE A 53 4.79 5.04 2.51
CA ILE A 53 5.12 5.69 3.78
C ILE A 53 5.40 7.18 3.58
N PHE A 54 5.96 7.58 2.43
CA PHE A 54 6.12 9.00 2.12
C PHE A 54 4.77 9.70 1.95
N GLU A 55 3.83 9.07 1.24
CA GLU A 55 2.46 9.60 1.12
C GLU A 55 1.77 9.70 2.49
N ALA A 56 1.90 8.69 3.34
CA ALA A 56 1.35 8.72 4.69
C ALA A 56 1.97 9.84 5.55
N VAL A 57 3.26 10.12 5.38
CA VAL A 57 3.95 11.23 6.07
C VAL A 57 3.42 12.57 5.59
N ASP A 58 3.19 12.74 4.29
CA ASP A 58 2.63 13.96 3.73
C ASP A 58 1.19 14.19 4.24
N LEU A 59 0.34 13.14 4.22
CA LEU A 59 -1.01 13.18 4.80
C LEU A 59 -1.00 13.54 6.29
N TYR A 60 -0.07 12.97 7.07
CA TYR A 60 0.08 13.29 8.49
C TYR A 60 0.47 14.76 8.69
N LYS A 61 1.46 15.27 7.94
CA LYS A 61 1.92 16.67 8.03
C LYS A 61 0.85 17.67 7.62
N ASP A 62 0.02 17.30 6.64
CA ASP A 62 -1.11 18.10 6.17
C ASP A 62 -2.32 18.04 7.13
N GLY A 63 -2.25 17.21 8.18
CA GLY A 63 -3.27 17.10 9.22
C GLY A 63 -4.51 16.30 8.81
N TYR A 64 -4.34 15.35 7.89
CA TYR A 64 -5.37 14.38 7.51
C TYR A 64 -5.46 13.19 8.46
N GLY A 65 -4.48 12.99 9.34
CA GLY A 65 -4.47 11.94 10.36
C GLY A 65 -3.68 12.34 11.59
N GLU A 66 -4.07 11.80 12.75
CA GLU A 66 -3.35 12.05 14.02
C GLU A 66 -2.23 11.04 14.27
N MET A 67 -2.23 9.90 13.58
CA MET A 67 -1.19 8.88 13.69
C MET A 67 -1.06 8.02 12.43
N ILE A 68 0.11 7.41 12.25
CA ILE A 68 0.42 6.45 11.19
C ILE A 68 0.42 5.04 11.78
N LEU A 69 -0.36 4.14 11.19
CA LEU A 69 -0.51 2.75 11.62
C LEU A 69 -0.07 1.79 10.51
N MET A 70 0.75 0.81 10.89
CA MET A 70 1.26 -0.24 10.02
C MET A 70 1.06 -1.61 10.65
N VAL A 71 1.02 -2.67 9.86
CA VAL A 71 1.00 -4.06 10.35
C VAL A 71 2.28 -4.75 9.91
N ARG A 72 2.93 -5.51 10.81
CA ARG A 72 4.08 -6.32 10.40
C ARG A 72 3.67 -7.34 9.33
N ASN A 73 4.35 -7.27 8.19
CA ASN A 73 4.17 -8.22 7.10
C ASN A 73 5.11 -9.43 7.23
N TYR A 74 4.66 -10.53 6.63
CA TYR A 74 5.48 -11.73 6.46
C TYR A 74 6.60 -11.45 5.45
N GLN A 75 7.83 -11.71 5.89
CA GLN A 75 9.02 -11.58 5.05
C GLN A 75 9.75 -12.93 5.01
N PRO A 76 9.79 -13.60 3.84
CA PRO A 76 10.50 -14.87 3.70
C PRO A 76 11.96 -14.78 4.17
N GLY A 77 12.39 -15.74 4.96
CA GLY A 77 13.77 -15.83 5.46
C GLY A 77 14.11 -14.87 6.61
N PHE A 78 13.20 -14.00 7.05
CA PHE A 78 13.47 -13.08 8.17
C PHE A 78 13.79 -13.83 9.46
N ASP A 79 12.94 -14.79 9.86
CA ASP A 79 13.13 -15.53 11.10
C ASP A 79 14.41 -16.38 11.07
N GLU A 80 14.77 -16.92 9.90
CA GLU A 80 16.03 -17.64 9.71
C GLU A 80 17.24 -16.71 9.84
N ALA A 81 17.18 -15.52 9.24
CA ALA A 81 18.24 -14.52 9.35
C ALA A 81 18.45 -14.08 10.80
N VAL A 82 17.37 -13.83 11.53
CA VAL A 82 17.42 -13.50 12.97
C VAL A 82 18.01 -14.67 13.76
N ALA A 83 17.61 -15.92 13.48
CA ALA A 83 18.15 -17.10 14.15
C ALA A 83 19.66 -17.31 13.89
N LYS A 84 20.18 -16.81 12.77
CA LYS A 84 21.62 -16.78 12.46
C LYS A 84 22.36 -15.59 13.10
N GLY A 85 21.67 -14.77 13.90
CA GLY A 85 22.24 -13.60 14.56
C GLY A 85 22.44 -12.40 13.63
N LEU A 86 21.79 -12.38 12.46
CA LEU A 86 21.87 -11.25 11.54
C LEU A 86 20.92 -10.14 12.01
N ALA A 87 21.43 -8.91 12.03
CA ALA A 87 20.64 -7.72 12.35
C ALA A 87 19.84 -7.25 11.11
N VAL A 88 18.78 -8.00 10.79
CA VAL A 88 17.84 -7.64 9.71
C VAL A 88 16.66 -6.85 10.26
N LEU A 89 16.17 -5.89 9.48
CA LEU A 89 14.95 -5.12 9.78
C LEU A 89 13.82 -5.61 8.87
N ARG A 90 12.58 -5.63 9.37
CA ARG A 90 11.43 -5.83 8.49
C ARG A 90 11.08 -4.53 7.79
N GLU A 91 10.29 -4.63 6.73
CA GLU A 91 9.85 -3.47 5.96
C GLU A 91 9.13 -2.42 6.83
N SER A 92 8.31 -2.84 7.79
CA SER A 92 7.63 -1.94 8.73
C SER A 92 8.60 -1.11 9.58
N GLU A 93 9.72 -1.69 10.01
CA GLU A 93 10.74 -1.01 10.80
C GLU A 93 11.53 -0.02 9.94
N ILE A 94 11.79 -0.36 8.67
CA ILE A 94 12.39 0.55 7.70
C ILE A 94 11.45 1.72 7.43
N ALA A 95 10.16 1.46 7.21
CA ALA A 95 9.14 2.48 7.01
C ALA A 95 9.00 3.40 8.22
N LYS A 96 8.92 2.85 9.44
CA LYS A 96 8.94 3.66 10.68
C LYS A 96 10.19 4.54 10.77
N SER A 97 11.37 4.00 10.44
CA SER A 97 12.61 4.79 10.42
C SER A 97 12.54 5.95 9.43
N ALA A 98 11.96 5.74 8.24
CA ALA A 98 11.76 6.79 7.25
C ALA A 98 10.78 7.87 7.73
N ALA A 99 9.66 7.49 8.35
CA ALA A 99 8.68 8.43 8.91
C ALA A 99 9.27 9.29 10.05
N LEU A 100 10.00 8.66 10.98
CA LEU A 100 10.72 9.35 12.05
C LEU A 100 11.71 10.38 11.51
N GLN A 101 12.54 9.98 10.54
CA GLN A 101 13.51 10.87 9.91
C GLN A 101 12.85 11.99 9.08
N SER A 102 11.60 11.80 8.69
CA SER A 102 10.80 12.80 8.00
C SER A 102 10.08 13.77 8.94
N GLY A 103 10.23 13.60 10.26
CA GLY A 103 9.72 14.51 11.29
C GLY A 103 8.42 14.09 11.97
N VAL A 104 7.93 12.86 11.73
CA VAL A 104 6.78 12.32 12.47
C VAL A 104 7.24 11.89 13.87
N PRO A 105 6.58 12.30 14.96
CA PRO A 105 6.90 11.85 16.33
C PRO A 105 6.78 10.34 16.49
N GLU A 106 7.56 9.76 17.41
CA GLU A 106 7.55 8.29 17.59
C GLU A 106 6.23 7.79 18.18
N GLU A 107 5.62 8.57 19.07
CA GLU A 107 4.33 8.32 19.69
C GLU A 107 3.19 8.21 18.67
N ASP A 108 3.35 8.84 17.50
CA ASP A 108 2.34 8.88 16.44
C ASP A 108 2.57 7.80 15.37
N ILE A 109 3.56 6.91 15.57
CA ILE A 109 3.82 5.79 14.65
C ILE A 109 3.62 4.46 15.38
N LEU A 110 2.59 3.74 14.99
CA LEU A 110 2.25 2.44 15.54
C LEU A 110 2.50 1.31 14.54
N ILE A 111 3.28 0.31 14.96
CA ILE A 111 3.39 -0.97 14.24
C ILE A 111 2.65 -2.05 15.04
N LEU A 112 1.56 -2.57 14.47
CA LEU A 112 0.86 -3.71 15.03
C LEU A 112 1.68 -5.00 14.84
N PRO A 113 1.80 -5.84 15.88
CA PRO A 113 2.45 -7.13 15.75
C PRO A 113 1.63 -8.04 14.82
N GLY A 114 2.31 -8.87 14.04
CA GLY A 114 1.67 -9.74 13.08
C GLY A 114 2.67 -10.44 12.16
N ASP A 115 2.11 -11.24 11.26
CA ASP A 115 2.80 -11.89 10.13
C ASP A 115 1.86 -11.82 8.91
N ALA A 116 1.42 -10.60 8.56
CA ALA A 116 0.40 -10.42 7.54
C ALA A 116 0.93 -10.89 6.17
N ARG A 117 0.18 -11.78 5.50
CA ARG A 117 0.58 -12.38 4.21
C ARG A 117 -0.20 -11.83 3.03
N SER A 118 -1.18 -11.00 3.32
CA SER A 118 -2.08 -10.41 2.34
C SER A 118 -2.65 -9.12 2.89
N THR A 119 -3.09 -8.23 1.99
CA THR A 119 -3.83 -7.01 2.34
C THR A 119 -5.06 -7.31 3.20
N ARG A 120 -5.69 -8.48 3.00
CA ARG A 120 -6.80 -8.94 3.84
C ARG A 120 -6.36 -9.17 5.29
N ASP A 121 -5.18 -9.75 5.51
CA ASP A 121 -4.68 -10.02 6.86
C ASP A 121 -4.32 -8.72 7.58
N GLU A 122 -3.74 -7.76 6.86
CA GLU A 122 -3.51 -6.41 7.38
C GLU A 122 -4.83 -5.75 7.80
N ALA A 123 -5.83 -5.75 6.90
CA ALA A 123 -7.15 -5.19 7.19
C ALA A 123 -7.83 -5.84 8.41
N LEU A 124 -7.68 -7.15 8.59
CA LEU A 124 -8.20 -7.86 9.76
C LEU A 124 -7.46 -7.48 11.05
N ALA A 125 -6.14 -7.30 11.00
CA ALA A 125 -5.35 -6.87 12.15
C ALA A 125 -5.70 -5.43 12.56
N VAL A 126 -5.82 -4.53 11.58
CA VAL A 126 -6.29 -3.15 11.79
C VAL A 126 -7.69 -3.16 12.38
N LYS A 127 -8.64 -3.88 11.78
CA LYS A 127 -10.01 -3.98 12.30
C LYS A 127 -10.03 -4.42 13.76
N LYS A 128 -9.24 -5.45 14.12
CA LYS A 128 -9.16 -5.94 15.50
C LYS A 128 -8.64 -4.85 16.44
N TYR A 129 -7.57 -4.14 16.04
CA TYR A 129 -7.03 -3.03 16.82
C TYR A 129 -8.08 -1.93 17.03
N LEU A 130 -8.80 -1.53 15.98
CA LEU A 130 -9.83 -0.49 16.05
C LEU A 130 -11.01 -0.90 16.96
N GLN A 131 -11.41 -2.18 16.95
CA GLN A 131 -12.46 -2.69 17.85
C GLN A 131 -12.10 -2.55 19.33
N ASP A 132 -10.81 -2.65 19.66
CA ASP A 132 -10.31 -2.47 21.02
C ASP A 132 -10.09 -0.97 21.37
N HIS A 133 -10.19 -0.07 20.39
CA HIS A 133 -9.94 1.37 20.51
C HIS A 133 -11.13 2.20 20.02
N ALA A 134 -12.20 2.19 20.81
CA ALA A 134 -13.50 2.81 20.50
C ALA A 134 -13.51 4.35 20.30
N LYS A 135 -12.35 5.01 20.24
CA LYS A 135 -12.21 6.45 19.93
C LYS A 135 -11.84 6.71 18.47
N ILE A 136 -11.43 5.68 17.73
CA ILE A 136 -11.02 5.79 16.34
C ILE A 136 -12.26 5.44 15.49
N ASP A 137 -12.83 6.42 14.82
CA ASP A 137 -14.07 6.30 14.05
C ASP A 137 -13.83 6.34 12.53
N SER A 138 -12.67 6.83 12.11
CA SER A 138 -12.32 7.07 10.71
C SER A 138 -10.87 6.68 10.40
N LEU A 139 -10.60 6.25 9.17
CA LEU A 139 -9.26 5.93 8.70
C LEU A 139 -9.07 6.29 7.23
N ILE A 140 -7.85 6.70 6.89
CA ILE A 140 -7.35 6.80 5.52
C ILE A 140 -6.45 5.60 5.25
N ILE A 141 -6.50 5.04 4.05
CA ILE A 141 -5.53 4.05 3.60
C ILE A 141 -4.57 4.74 2.64
N ALA A 142 -3.30 4.86 3.02
CA ALA A 142 -2.26 5.34 2.13
C ALA A 142 -1.96 4.25 1.09
N THR A 143 -2.24 4.56 -0.18
CA THR A 143 -1.95 3.68 -1.31
C THR A 143 -0.69 4.17 -2.01
N SER A 144 -0.34 3.57 -3.15
CA SER A 144 0.75 4.09 -4.00
C SER A 144 0.06 4.77 -5.18
N PRO A 145 0.55 5.92 -5.67
CA PRO A 145 -0.05 6.62 -6.82
C PRO A 145 0.26 5.91 -8.17
N THR A 146 0.76 4.68 -8.15
CA THR A 146 1.38 3.98 -9.29
C THR A 146 0.78 2.60 -9.58
#